data_AF-A0A7C4FAK3-F1
#
_entry.id   AF-A0A7C4FAK3-F1
#
_cell.length_a   1.000
_cell.length_b   1.000
_cell.length_c   1.000
_cell.angle_alpha   90.00
_cell.angle_beta   90.00
_cell.angle_gamma   90.00
#
_symmetry.space_group_name_H-M   'P 1'
#
loop_
_entity.id
_entity.type
_entity.pdbx_description
1 polymer ?
#
loop_
_entity_poly.entity_id
_entity_poly.type
_entity_poly.pdbx_seq_one_letter_code
_entity_poly.pdbx_strand_id
1 'polypeptide(L)'
;MEATDDVRAFSIYSEISGVVLNETDNPSVKLFSLFHEVCHLLRRTSGICSLEYGVEERYEEETFCNQFAAEFLVPSSDLREELKNYTLAGETILEDAGDLSKIYGVSKQVILLRLLYLGVLSREKYYSLKQELESTEIKKQGGYRNWEEVFKNRTGNLTIRTVRRKLQENRLSFYEALTILDVKTNYAEKLLHTLITPAWCKL
;
A
#
# COMPACT_ATOMS: atom_id res chain seq x y z
N MET A 1 -20.05 -16.08 -2.89
CA MET A 1 -18.59 -15.85 -2.76
C MET A 1 -18.36 -14.39 -3.09
N GLU A 2 -18.62 -13.51 -2.13
CA GLU A 2 -18.51 -12.05 -2.27
C GLU A 2 -18.24 -11.55 -0.86
N ALA A 3 -16.97 -11.27 -0.55
CA ALA A 3 -16.51 -10.68 0.72
C ALA A 3 -15.00 -10.37 0.69
N THR A 4 -14.24 -10.91 -0.27
CA THR A 4 -12.77 -10.80 -0.28
C THR A 4 -12.23 -9.55 -0.95
N ASP A 5 -13.04 -8.80 -1.71
CA ASP A 5 -12.57 -7.63 -2.45
C ASP A 5 -12.44 -6.36 -1.59
N ASP A 6 -12.97 -6.35 -0.36
CA ASP A 6 -12.97 -5.16 0.52
C ASP A 6 -11.88 -5.17 1.61
N VAL A 7 -11.07 -6.23 1.69
CA VAL A 7 -9.99 -6.30 2.68
C VAL A 7 -8.73 -5.64 2.10
N ARG A 8 -8.38 -4.46 2.62
CA ARG A 8 -7.19 -3.70 2.20
C ARG A 8 -5.95 -4.02 3.03
N ALA A 9 -6.12 -4.31 4.32
CA ALA A 9 -5.04 -4.71 5.21
C ALA A 9 -5.59 -5.41 6.45
N PHE A 10 -4.74 -6.13 7.17
CA PHE A 10 -5.02 -6.58 8.54
C PHE A 10 -3.72 -6.87 9.29
N SER A 11 -3.79 -6.89 10.62
CA SER A 11 -2.68 -7.21 11.51
C SER A 11 -2.98 -8.43 12.39
N ILE A 12 -1.94 -9.20 12.68
CA ILE A 12 -1.99 -10.34 13.60
C ILE A 12 -1.06 -10.02 14.76
N TYR A 13 -1.60 -9.99 15.98
CA TYR A 13 -0.82 -9.88 17.21
C TYR A 13 -0.57 -11.28 17.79
N SER A 14 0.69 -11.70 17.84
CA SER A 14 1.13 -12.98 18.43
C SER A 14 2.56 -12.86 18.96
N GLU A 15 3.22 -13.97 19.36
CA GLU A 15 4.67 -13.95 19.67
C GLU A 15 5.49 -13.40 18.49
N ILE A 16 5.00 -13.58 17.26
CA ILE A 16 5.49 -12.91 16.05
C ILE A 16 4.33 -12.12 15.44
N SER A 17 4.35 -10.80 15.59
CA SER A 17 3.33 -9.93 14.98
C SER A 17 3.59 -9.71 13.50
N GLY A 18 2.53 -9.64 12.69
CA GLY A 18 2.61 -9.42 11.24
C GLY A 18 1.55 -8.45 10.74
N VAL A 19 1.88 -7.71 9.68
CA VAL A 19 0.95 -6.84 8.94
C VAL A 19 0.85 -7.36 7.52
N VAL A 20 -0.38 -7.51 7.02
CA VAL A 20 -0.67 -7.92 5.65
C VAL A 20 -1.35 -6.76 4.94
N LEU A 21 -0.88 -6.44 3.72
CA LEU A 21 -1.41 -5.36 2.89
C LEU A 21 -1.88 -5.92 1.56
N ASN A 22 -2.95 -5.37 0.98
CA ASN A 22 -3.47 -5.80 -0.31
C ASN A 22 -2.47 -5.47 -1.41
N GLU A 23 -2.07 -6.48 -2.17
CA GLU A 23 -1.09 -6.37 -3.25
C GLU A 23 -1.54 -5.40 -4.36
N THR A 24 -2.84 -5.32 -4.60
CA THR A 24 -3.40 -4.53 -5.71
C THR A 24 -3.51 -3.05 -5.39
N ASP A 25 -3.29 -2.64 -4.14
CA ASP A 25 -3.28 -1.22 -3.77
C ASP A 25 -2.06 -0.47 -4.31
N ASN A 26 -2.25 0.84 -4.54
CA ASN A 26 -1.16 1.76 -4.87
C ASN A 26 -0.16 1.85 -3.70
N PRO A 27 1.16 1.98 -3.95
CA PRO A 27 2.16 2.20 -2.90
C PRO A 27 1.78 3.25 -1.84
N SER A 28 1.20 4.39 -2.23
CA SER A 28 0.80 5.43 -1.28
C SER A 28 -0.36 5.01 -0.37
N VAL A 29 -1.27 4.17 -0.88
CA VAL A 29 -2.39 3.59 -0.12
C VAL A 29 -1.85 2.53 0.85
N LYS A 30 -0.95 1.67 0.37
CA LYS A 30 -0.26 0.67 1.21
C LYS A 30 0.48 1.29 2.38
N LEU A 31 1.15 2.42 2.15
CA LEU A 31 1.89 3.14 3.19
C LEU A 31 0.95 3.59 4.31
N PHE A 32 -0.22 4.15 3.97
CA PHE A 32 -1.22 4.52 4.96
C PHE A 32 -1.75 3.29 5.73
N SER A 33 -2.17 2.25 5.00
CA SER A 33 -2.65 1.00 5.61
C SER A 33 -1.60 0.38 6.54
N LEU A 34 -0.32 0.41 6.19
CA LEU A 34 0.76 -0.09 7.04
C LEU A 34 0.80 0.61 8.40
N PHE A 35 0.79 1.94 8.41
CA PHE A 35 0.86 2.69 9.68
C PHE A 35 -0.45 2.61 10.48
N HIS A 36 -1.58 2.43 9.80
CA HIS A 36 -2.84 2.11 10.44
C HIS A 36 -2.76 0.76 11.18
N GLU A 37 -2.28 -0.29 10.52
CA GLU A 37 -2.09 -1.61 11.15
C GLU A 37 -1.03 -1.60 12.26
N VAL A 38 0.03 -0.81 12.11
CA VAL A 38 1.01 -0.57 13.19
C VAL A 38 0.33 0.04 14.42
N CYS A 39 -0.62 0.95 14.25
CA CYS A 39 -1.39 1.48 15.38
C CYS A 39 -2.19 0.38 16.09
N HIS A 40 -2.90 -0.48 15.36
CA HIS A 40 -3.61 -1.62 15.95
C HIS A 40 -2.67 -2.54 16.75
N LEU A 41 -1.49 -2.84 16.19
CA LEU A 41 -0.46 -3.61 16.90
C LEU A 41 0.00 -2.92 18.19
N LEU A 42 0.26 -1.60 18.16
CA LEU A 42 0.66 -0.83 19.34
C LEU A 42 -0.44 -0.79 20.40
N ARG A 43 -1.70 -0.76 19.99
CA ARG A 43 -2.87 -0.79 20.88
C ARG A 43 -3.23 -2.19 21.38
N ARG A 44 -2.57 -3.24 20.86
CA ARG A 44 -2.85 -4.65 21.15
C ARG A 44 -4.29 -5.05 20.83
N THR A 45 -4.86 -4.41 19.82
CA THR A 45 -6.21 -4.67 19.35
C THR A 45 -6.08 -5.33 17.98
N SER A 46 -6.11 -6.66 17.96
CA SER A 46 -6.01 -7.42 16.71
C SER A 46 -7.39 -7.58 16.06
N GLY A 47 -7.53 -7.20 14.80
CA GLY A 47 -8.77 -7.33 14.02
C GLY A 47 -8.50 -7.48 12.53
N ILE A 48 -9.45 -8.08 11.81
CA ILE A 48 -9.50 -8.08 10.33
C ILE A 48 -10.25 -6.81 9.94
N CYS A 49 -9.56 -5.81 9.38
CA CYS A 49 -10.17 -4.51 9.11
C CYS A 49 -10.48 -4.32 7.61
N SER A 50 -11.71 -3.91 7.31
CA SER A 50 -12.06 -3.28 6.04
C SER A 50 -11.83 -1.78 6.20
N LEU A 51 -10.70 -1.28 5.69
CA LEU A 51 -10.33 0.13 5.75
C LEU A 51 -11.23 0.96 4.84
N GLU A 52 -12.34 1.47 5.38
CA GLU A 52 -13.03 2.61 4.79
C GLU A 52 -12.36 3.91 5.27
N TYR A 53 -11.81 4.66 4.32
CA TYR A 53 -11.28 6.00 4.56
C TYR A 53 -12.44 6.96 4.88
N GLY A 54 -12.78 7.09 6.16
CA GLY A 54 -13.89 7.92 6.62
C GLY A 54 -13.82 8.26 8.11
N VAL A 55 -14.51 9.34 8.49
CA VAL A 55 -14.84 9.64 9.89
C VAL A 55 -16.10 8.85 10.22
N GLU A 56 -15.93 7.56 10.51
CA GLU A 56 -17.03 6.72 10.99
C GLU A 56 -17.09 6.79 12.51
N GLU A 57 -18.03 7.59 13.03
CA GLU A 57 -18.26 7.79 14.46
C GLU A 57 -18.60 6.49 15.24
N ARG A 58 -18.85 5.38 14.54
CA ARG A 58 -19.18 4.08 15.15
C ARG A 58 -17.96 3.24 15.56
N TYR A 59 -16.75 3.59 15.12
CA TYR A 59 -15.54 2.83 15.44
C TYR A 59 -14.43 3.77 15.96
N GLU A 60 -14.44 4.02 17.27
CA GLU A 60 -13.44 4.88 17.93
C GLU A 60 -12.00 4.40 17.69
N GLU A 61 -11.81 3.09 17.57
CA GLU A 61 -10.50 2.49 17.36
C GLU A 61 -9.95 2.77 15.95
N GLU A 62 -10.76 2.51 14.93
CA GLU A 62 -10.45 2.81 13.53
C GLU A 62 -10.18 4.31 13.33
N THR A 63 -11.00 5.16 13.94
CA THR A 63 -10.82 6.62 13.88
C THR A 63 -9.49 7.02 14.50
N PHE A 64 -9.12 6.44 15.64
CA PHE A 64 -7.83 6.69 16.27
C PHE A 64 -6.67 6.22 15.40
N CYS A 65 -6.74 5.02 14.81
CA CYS A 65 -5.65 4.51 13.98
C CYS A 65 -5.52 5.25 12.64
N ASN A 66 -6.62 5.74 12.09
CA ASN A 66 -6.60 6.70 10.98
C ASN A 66 -5.93 8.02 11.37
N GLN A 67 -6.26 8.58 12.53
CA GLN A 67 -5.60 9.79 13.04
C GLN A 67 -4.11 9.58 13.30
N PHE A 68 -3.74 8.44 13.89
CA PHE A 68 -2.34 8.06 14.11
C PHE A 68 -1.57 7.98 12.80
N ALA A 69 -2.08 7.22 11.81
CA ALA A 69 -1.42 7.07 10.52
C ALA A 69 -1.29 8.40 9.79
N ALA A 70 -2.34 9.23 9.83
CA ALA A 70 -2.33 10.55 9.21
C ALA A 70 -1.35 11.53 9.90
N GLU A 71 -1.26 11.53 11.23
CA GLU A 71 -0.29 12.34 11.98
C GLU A 71 1.14 11.85 11.75
N PHE A 72 1.37 10.54 11.73
CA PHE A 72 2.68 9.96 11.53
C PHE A 72 3.23 10.27 10.13
N LEU A 73 2.40 10.09 9.10
CA LEU A 73 2.81 10.29 7.71
C LEU A 73 2.83 11.75 7.28
N VAL A 74 1.97 12.58 7.88
CA VAL A 74 1.83 14.00 7.55
C VAL A 74 1.80 14.81 8.86
N PRO A 75 2.97 15.07 9.47
CA PRO A 75 3.06 15.72 10.78
C PRO A 75 2.38 17.09 10.78
N SER A 76 1.59 17.38 11.82
CA SER A 76 0.78 18.61 11.88
C SER A 76 1.63 19.88 11.88
N SER A 77 2.77 19.84 12.56
CA SER A 77 3.72 20.96 12.60
C SER A 77 4.31 21.26 11.23
N ASP A 78 4.66 20.22 10.48
CA ASP A 78 5.30 20.32 9.17
C ASP A 78 4.28 20.75 8.12
N LEU A 79 3.10 20.12 8.12
CA LEU A 79 2.02 20.49 7.22
C LEU A 79 1.58 21.94 7.42
N ARG A 80 1.48 22.43 8.66
CA ARG A 80 1.14 23.84 8.92
C ARG A 80 2.17 24.81 8.34
N GLU A 81 3.45 24.44 8.29
CA GLU A 81 4.49 25.25 7.66
C GLU A 81 4.34 25.22 6.15
N GLU A 82 4.23 24.02 5.56
CA GLU A 82 4.05 23.84 4.12
C GLU A 82 2.81 24.57 3.59
N LEU A 83 1.71 24.55 4.35
CA LEU A 83 0.47 25.23 3.98
C LEU A 83 0.61 26.74 3.79
N LYS A 84 1.66 27.39 4.32
CA LYS A 84 1.93 28.81 4.05
C LYS A 84 2.29 29.07 2.58
N ASN A 85 2.73 28.04 1.86
CA ASN A 85 3.06 28.11 0.43
C ASN A 85 1.85 27.89 -0.48
N TYR A 86 0.66 27.59 0.08
CA TYR A 86 -0.55 27.24 -0.67
C TYR A 86 -1.71 28.14 -0.31
N THR A 87 -2.62 28.35 -1.26
CA THR A 87 -3.81 29.20 -1.04
C THR A 87 -5.01 28.40 -0.54
N LEU A 88 -5.12 27.10 -0.90
CA LEU A 88 -6.21 26.20 -0.51
C LEU A 88 -7.62 26.81 -0.73
N ALA A 89 -7.86 27.37 -1.93
CA ALA A 89 -9.10 28.08 -2.22
C ALA A 89 -9.83 27.50 -3.43
N GLY A 90 -11.15 27.34 -3.28
CA GLY A 90 -12.04 27.01 -4.39
C GLY A 90 -11.65 25.73 -5.13
N GLU A 91 -11.25 25.90 -6.39
CA GLU A 91 -10.88 24.84 -7.33
C GLU A 91 -9.42 24.37 -7.19
N THR A 92 -8.53 25.16 -6.55
CA THR A 92 -7.10 24.82 -6.43
C THR A 92 -6.83 23.73 -5.39
N ILE A 93 -7.80 23.41 -4.51
CA ILE A 93 -7.59 22.51 -3.37
C ILE A 93 -7.10 21.12 -3.81
N LEU A 94 -7.60 20.58 -4.92
CA LEU A 94 -7.16 19.26 -5.42
C LEU A 94 -5.79 19.29 -6.10
N GLU A 95 -5.38 20.45 -6.60
CA GLU A 95 -4.05 20.69 -7.16
C GLU A 95 -3.04 20.81 -6.02
N ASP A 96 -3.32 21.68 -5.04
CA ASP A 96 -2.54 21.88 -3.82
C ASP A 96 -2.37 20.54 -3.07
N ALA A 97 -3.46 19.78 -2.87
CA ALA A 97 -3.40 18.46 -2.26
C ALA A 97 -2.59 17.44 -3.10
N GLY A 98 -2.54 17.63 -4.42
CA GLY A 98 -1.72 16.84 -5.33
C GLY A 98 -0.23 17.13 -5.20
N ASP A 99 0.15 18.38 -4.95
CA ASP A 99 1.55 18.74 -4.72
C ASP A 99 2.02 18.31 -3.33
N LEU A 100 1.22 18.54 -2.30
CA LEU A 100 1.47 18.02 -0.95
C LEU A 100 1.57 16.48 -0.95
N SER A 101 0.71 15.80 -1.70
CA SER A 101 0.76 14.33 -1.86
C SER A 101 2.12 13.83 -2.37
N LYS A 102 2.77 14.58 -3.26
CA LYS A 102 4.13 14.25 -3.75
C LYS A 102 5.21 14.48 -2.68
N ILE A 103 5.08 15.54 -1.89
CA ILE A 103 6.01 15.87 -0.80
C ILE A 103 6.00 14.76 0.26
N TYR A 104 4.82 14.35 0.71
CA TYR A 104 4.67 13.37 1.79
C TYR A 104 4.64 11.91 1.32
N GLY A 105 4.54 11.65 0.01
CA GLY A 105 4.46 10.30 -0.55
C GLY A 105 3.17 9.55 -0.19
N VAL A 106 2.10 10.27 0.15
CA VAL A 106 0.77 9.73 0.49
C VAL A 106 -0.25 10.05 -0.60
N SER A 107 -1.45 9.45 -0.55
CA SER A 107 -2.49 9.77 -1.54
C SER A 107 -3.08 11.17 -1.31
N LYS A 108 -3.67 11.76 -2.37
CA LYS A 108 -4.42 13.02 -2.23
C LYS A 108 -5.51 12.94 -1.15
N GLN A 109 -6.19 11.80 -1.05
CA GLN A 109 -7.23 11.59 -0.05
C GLN A 109 -6.69 11.67 1.38
N VAL A 110 -5.47 11.18 1.65
CA VAL A 110 -4.81 11.31 2.96
C VAL A 110 -4.52 12.78 3.26
N ILE A 111 -4.06 13.57 2.29
CA ILE A 111 -3.87 15.02 2.46
C ILE A 111 -5.21 15.70 2.79
N LEU A 112 -6.28 15.41 2.03
CA LEU A 112 -7.60 15.98 2.29
C LEU A 112 -8.13 15.60 3.68
N LEU A 113 -7.93 14.35 4.11
CA LEU A 113 -8.29 13.88 5.46
C LEU A 113 -7.50 14.66 6.52
N ARG A 114 -6.23 14.95 6.25
CA ARG A 114 -5.38 15.71 7.16
C ARG A 114 -5.82 17.16 7.29
N LEU A 115 -6.18 17.80 6.18
CA LEU A 115 -6.73 19.15 6.18
C LEU A 115 -8.06 19.22 6.94
N LEU A 116 -8.89 18.17 6.85
CA LEU A 116 -10.10 18.04 7.67
C LEU A 116 -9.75 17.98 9.17
N TYR A 117 -8.82 17.11 9.58
CA TYR A 117 -8.43 16.98 10.99
C TYR A 117 -7.78 18.25 11.58
N LEU A 118 -7.09 19.04 10.76
CA LEU A 118 -6.53 20.34 11.18
C LEU A 118 -7.56 21.48 11.20
N GLY A 119 -8.81 21.21 10.78
CA GLY A 119 -9.88 22.21 10.68
C GLY A 119 -9.72 23.18 9.52
N VAL A 120 -8.86 22.86 8.54
CA VAL A 120 -8.63 23.67 7.34
C VAL A 120 -9.75 23.44 6.31
N LEU A 121 -10.27 22.22 6.24
CA LEU A 121 -11.45 21.88 5.44
C LEU A 121 -12.64 21.59 6.35
N SER A 122 -13.84 21.99 5.92
CA SER A 122 -15.08 21.52 6.52
C SER A 122 -15.38 20.08 6.11
N ARG A 123 -16.22 19.39 6.89
CA ARG A 123 -16.64 18.01 6.61
C ARG A 123 -17.34 17.90 5.25
N GLU A 124 -18.20 18.88 4.94
CA GLU A 124 -18.94 18.97 3.67
C GLU A 124 -17.97 19.11 2.49
N LYS A 125 -16.97 20.00 2.62
CA LYS A 125 -15.98 20.21 1.56
C LYS A 125 -15.10 18.99 1.36
N TYR A 126 -14.70 18.31 2.43
CA TYR A 126 -13.96 17.04 2.36
C TYR A 126 -14.73 15.98 1.56
N TYR A 127 -16.00 15.72 1.89
CA TYR A 127 -16.78 14.69 1.19
C TYR A 127 -17.03 15.05 -0.28
N SER A 128 -17.26 16.33 -0.60
CA SER A 128 -17.36 16.80 -1.98
C SER A 128 -16.08 16.53 -2.78
N LEU A 129 -14.91 16.84 -2.22
CA LEU A 129 -13.62 16.62 -2.88
C LEU A 129 -13.27 15.12 -2.99
N LYS A 130 -13.64 14.32 -1.97
CA LYS A 130 -13.49 12.86 -2.00
C LYS A 130 -14.27 12.25 -3.16
N GLN A 131 -15.53 12.66 -3.35
CA GLN A 131 -16.36 12.18 -4.46
C GLN A 131 -15.78 12.56 -5.83
N GLU A 132 -15.23 13.78 -5.94
CA GLU A 132 -14.57 14.24 -7.17
C GLU A 132 -13.34 13.38 -7.51
N LEU A 133 -12.51 13.07 -6.51
CA LEU A 133 -11.36 12.17 -6.67
C LEU A 133 -11.79 10.77 -7.15
N GLU A 134 -12.75 10.16 -6.46
CA GLU A 134 -13.26 8.81 -6.80
C GLU A 134 -13.80 8.75 -8.23
N SER A 135 -14.55 9.78 -8.65
CA SER A 135 -15.09 9.88 -10.02
C SER A 135 -14.00 9.96 -11.10
N THR A 136 -12.84 10.50 -10.75
CA THR A 136 -11.70 10.65 -11.66
C THR A 136 -10.87 9.37 -11.76
N GLU A 137 -10.78 8.62 -10.67
CA GLU A 137 -10.05 7.34 -10.61
C GLU A 137 -10.78 6.21 -11.36
N ILE A 138 -12.12 6.16 -11.27
CA ILE A 138 -12.93 5.19 -12.02
C ILE A 138 -12.69 5.32 -13.54
N LYS A 139 -12.48 6.54 -14.04
CA LYS A 139 -12.18 6.80 -15.46
C LYS A 139 -10.78 6.34 -15.91
N LYS A 140 -9.86 6.08 -14.97
CA LYS A 140 -8.45 5.73 -15.24
C LYS A 140 -8.14 4.24 -15.08
N GLN A 141 -9.12 3.39 -14.77
CA GLN A 141 -8.94 1.93 -14.67
C GLN A 141 -8.73 1.29 -16.06
N GLY A 142 -7.55 1.54 -16.64
CA GLY A 142 -7.09 0.98 -17.90
C GLY A 142 -5.58 1.14 -17.98
N GLY A 143 -4.82 0.29 -17.27
CA GLY A 143 -3.36 0.35 -17.24
C GLY A 143 -2.73 -1.03 -17.15
N TYR A 144 -1.69 -1.27 -17.96
CA TYR A 144 -0.86 -2.47 -17.89
C TYR A 144 0.03 -2.42 -16.64
N ARG A 145 -0.10 -3.42 -15.76
CA ARG A 145 0.73 -3.56 -14.55
C ARG A 145 1.92 -4.46 -14.85
N ASN A 146 3.12 -4.03 -14.50
CA ASN A 146 4.34 -4.84 -14.68
C ASN A 146 4.36 -6.01 -13.68
N TRP A 147 4.00 -7.20 -14.15
CA TRP A 147 3.93 -8.41 -13.34
C TRP A 147 5.27 -8.74 -12.63
N GLU A 148 6.42 -8.46 -13.24
CA GLU A 148 7.72 -8.81 -12.61
C GLU A 148 7.99 -7.98 -11.37
N GLU A 149 7.62 -6.70 -11.41
CA GLU A 149 7.78 -5.79 -10.29
C GLU A 149 6.85 -6.18 -9.14
N VAL A 150 5.60 -6.49 -9.49
CA VAL A 150 4.59 -7.01 -8.56
C VAL A 150 5.10 -8.29 -7.88
N PHE A 151 5.59 -9.26 -8.67
CA PHE A 151 6.13 -10.52 -8.16
C PHE A 151 7.35 -10.34 -7.24
N LYS A 152 8.30 -9.46 -7.62
CA LYS A 152 9.49 -9.17 -6.79
C LYS A 152 9.11 -8.53 -5.46
N ASN A 153 8.15 -7.60 -5.48
CA ASN A 153 7.65 -6.95 -4.27
C ASN A 153 6.95 -7.94 -3.35
N ARG A 154 6.16 -8.87 -3.91
CA ARG A 154 5.48 -9.94 -3.16
C ARG A 154 6.44 -10.92 -2.50
N THR A 155 7.39 -11.41 -3.27
CA THR A 155 8.24 -12.55 -2.88
C THR A 155 9.45 -12.11 -2.05
N GLY A 156 9.88 -10.86 -2.24
CA GLY A 156 11.08 -10.30 -1.64
C GLY A 156 12.36 -10.80 -2.32
N ASN A 157 13.35 -9.89 -2.42
CA ASN A 157 14.62 -10.21 -3.07
C ASN A 157 15.41 -11.33 -2.37
N LEU A 158 15.27 -11.47 -1.05
CA LEU A 158 15.98 -12.50 -0.28
C LEU A 158 15.52 -13.91 -0.65
N THR A 159 14.22 -14.13 -0.76
CA THR A 159 13.61 -15.41 -1.14
C THR A 159 14.06 -15.79 -2.55
N ILE A 160 13.90 -14.89 -3.51
CA ILE A 160 14.33 -15.10 -4.90
C ILE A 160 15.83 -15.43 -4.96
N ARG A 161 16.67 -14.66 -4.26
CA ARG A 161 18.13 -14.88 -4.20
C ARG A 161 18.47 -16.24 -3.58
N THR A 162 17.75 -16.65 -2.53
CA THR A 162 17.99 -17.92 -1.81
C THR A 162 17.59 -19.11 -2.66
N VAL A 163 16.39 -19.10 -3.26
CA VAL A 163 15.93 -20.14 -4.17
C VAL A 163 16.88 -20.27 -5.35
N ARG A 164 17.28 -19.14 -5.96
CA ARG A 164 18.24 -19.13 -7.07
C ARG A 164 19.59 -19.75 -6.69
N ARG A 165 20.13 -19.37 -5.53
CA ARG A 165 21.40 -19.93 -5.04
C ARG A 165 21.29 -21.43 -4.81
N LYS A 166 20.19 -21.91 -4.21
CA LYS A 166 19.98 -23.34 -3.95
C LYS A 166 19.78 -24.15 -5.23
N LEU A 167 19.12 -23.58 -6.23
CA LEU A 167 19.01 -24.15 -7.56
C LEU A 167 20.39 -24.29 -8.23
N GLN A 168 21.24 -23.25 -8.16
CA GLN A 168 22.62 -23.29 -8.67
C GLN A 168 23.53 -24.28 -7.93
N GLU A 169 23.31 -24.45 -6.62
CA GLU A 169 24.01 -25.44 -5.79
C GLU A 169 23.49 -26.88 -6.03
N ASN A 170 22.53 -27.11 -6.94
CA ASN A 170 21.82 -28.40 -7.13
C ASN A 170 21.22 -28.96 -5.83
N ARG A 171 20.88 -28.07 -4.88
CA ARG A 171 20.25 -28.42 -3.59
C ARG A 171 18.74 -28.29 -3.62
N LEU A 172 18.21 -27.87 -4.77
CA LEU A 172 16.80 -27.63 -5.01
C LEU A 172 16.55 -27.92 -6.48
N SER A 173 15.53 -28.71 -6.78
CA SER A 173 15.09 -28.98 -8.15
C SER A 173 14.31 -27.79 -8.72
N PHE A 174 14.21 -27.73 -10.06
CA PHE A 174 13.42 -26.69 -10.71
C PHE A 174 11.94 -26.76 -10.28
N TYR A 175 11.40 -27.97 -10.09
CA TYR A 175 10.04 -28.17 -9.59
C TYR A 175 9.83 -27.57 -8.19
N GLU A 176 10.75 -27.84 -7.26
CA GLU A 176 10.68 -27.25 -5.91
C GLU A 176 10.79 -25.72 -5.95
N ALA A 177 11.57 -25.16 -6.88
CA ALA A 177 11.65 -23.71 -7.06
C ALA A 177 10.30 -23.11 -7.48
N LEU A 178 9.58 -23.77 -8.39
CA LEU A 178 8.24 -23.34 -8.81
C LEU A 178 7.26 -23.38 -7.66
N THR A 179 7.29 -24.46 -6.86
CA THR A 179 6.41 -24.62 -5.70
C THR A 179 6.69 -23.57 -4.62
N ILE A 180 7.95 -23.29 -4.32
CA ILE A 180 8.33 -22.30 -3.30
C ILE A 180 7.97 -20.88 -3.73
N LEU A 181 8.18 -20.55 -5.00
CA LEU A 181 7.92 -19.21 -5.53
C LEU A 181 6.47 -18.99 -5.94
N ASP A 182 5.67 -20.06 -5.99
CA ASP A 182 4.28 -20.08 -6.45
C ASP A 182 4.10 -19.35 -7.79
N VAL A 183 4.82 -19.83 -8.80
CA VAL A 183 4.82 -19.29 -10.17
C VAL A 183 4.71 -20.37 -11.22
N LYS A 184 4.08 -20.02 -12.35
CA LYS A 184 4.07 -20.89 -13.53
C LYS A 184 5.48 -20.94 -14.15
N THR A 185 5.75 -22.03 -14.86
CA THR A 185 7.03 -22.33 -15.50
C THR A 185 7.58 -21.19 -16.35
N ASN A 186 6.76 -20.64 -17.25
CA ASN A 186 7.14 -19.54 -18.15
C ASN A 186 7.64 -18.27 -17.41
N TYR A 187 7.06 -17.98 -16.25
CA TYR A 187 7.42 -16.84 -15.42
C TYR A 187 8.69 -17.12 -14.60
N ALA A 188 8.79 -18.33 -14.05
CA ALA A 188 9.97 -18.78 -13.32
C ALA A 188 11.21 -18.84 -14.20
N GLU A 189 11.05 -19.29 -15.46
CA GLU A 189 12.12 -19.24 -16.45
C GLU A 189 12.61 -17.80 -16.58
N LYS A 190 11.74 -16.83 -16.83
CA LYS A 190 12.17 -15.42 -16.96
C LYS A 190 12.92 -14.88 -15.72
N LEU A 191 12.47 -15.24 -14.52
CA LEU A 191 13.03 -14.77 -13.23
C LEU A 191 14.33 -15.48 -12.82
N LEU A 192 14.44 -16.77 -13.13
CA LEU A 192 15.55 -17.62 -12.69
C LEU A 192 16.59 -17.83 -13.80
N HIS A 193 16.20 -17.78 -15.09
CA HIS A 193 17.10 -17.96 -16.24
C HIS A 193 17.92 -16.74 -16.63
N THR A 194 17.61 -15.51 -16.20
CA THR A 194 18.35 -14.32 -16.66
C THR A 194 19.86 -14.38 -16.33
N LEU A 195 20.31 -15.33 -15.50
CA LEU A 195 21.71 -15.59 -15.22
C LEU A 195 22.08 -17.09 -15.21
N ILE A 196 21.26 -17.95 -15.82
CA ILE A 196 21.61 -19.35 -16.09
C ILE A 196 22.15 -19.41 -17.52
N THR A 197 23.47 -19.32 -17.69
CA THR A 197 24.07 -20.02 -18.83
C THR A 197 23.79 -21.51 -18.58
N PRO A 198 23.01 -22.19 -19.42
CA PRO A 198 22.68 -23.57 -19.15
C PRO A 198 23.93 -24.42 -19.40
N ALA A 199 24.56 -24.91 -18.33
CA ALA A 199 25.47 -26.05 -18.42
C ALA A 199 24.76 -27.32 -18.94
N TRP A 200 23.42 -27.31 -18.96
CA TRP A 200 22.55 -28.38 -19.42
C TRP A 200 22.25 -28.34 -20.94
N CYS A 201 22.76 -27.34 -21.69
CA CYS A 201 22.63 -27.28 -23.15
C CYS A 201 23.81 -27.93 -23.90
N LYS A 202 24.69 -28.66 -23.21
CA LYS A 202 25.74 -29.46 -23.84
C LYS A 202 25.50 -30.94 -23.54
N LEU A 203 24.59 -31.54 -24.30
CA LEU A 203 24.62 -32.95 -24.72
C LEU A 203 23.77 -33.06 -26.00
#